data_AF-A0A848WTY6-F1
#
_entry.id   AF-A0A848WTY6-F1
#
_cell.length_a   1.000
_cell.length_b   1.000
_cell.length_c   1.000
_cell.angle_alpha   90.00
_cell.angle_beta   90.00
_cell.angle_gamma   90.00
#
_symmetry.space_group_name_H-M   'P 1'
#
loop_
_entity.id
_entity.type
_entity.pdbx_description
1 polymer ?
#
loop_
_entity_poly.entity_id
_entity_poly.type
_entity_poly.pdbx_seq_one_letter_code
_entity_poly.pdbx_strand_id
1 'polypeptide(L)'
;MKNDPATDTLKHVLTRRQLLRRGSAGIGSLALGSMLAPNAFAAKVAANRTHFAPKAKRIIFLFMNGAPSQQDLFDYKPKLDELHGKELFKSYDPESEKWSDEGFIEKTQRLTGMTSGQKAFP
;
A
#
# COMPACT_ATOMS: atom_id res chain seq x y z
N MET A 1 20.08 21.07 -59.29
CA MET A 1 19.57 19.96 -58.45
C MET A 1 18.95 18.95 -59.39
N LYS A 2 19.61 17.81 -59.62
CA LYS A 2 19.16 16.78 -60.58
C LYS A 2 17.99 16.01 -59.94
N ASN A 3 16.92 15.79 -60.72
CA ASN A 3 15.78 14.96 -60.29
C ASN A 3 16.18 13.48 -60.44
N ASP A 4 16.50 12.82 -59.33
CA ASP A 4 16.78 11.38 -59.33
C ASP A 4 15.48 10.60 -59.58
N PRO A 5 15.43 9.67 -60.55
CA PRO A 5 14.21 8.95 -60.91
C PRO A 5 13.68 8.07 -59.75
N ALA A 6 14.57 7.61 -58.88
CA ALA A 6 14.21 6.89 -57.67
C ALA A 6 13.46 7.78 -56.65
N THR A 7 13.79 9.07 -56.60
CA THR A 7 13.09 10.00 -55.69
C THR A 7 11.69 10.35 -56.20
N ASP A 8 11.49 10.33 -57.52
CA ASP A 8 10.20 10.66 -58.13
C ASP A 8 9.18 9.52 -57.98
N THR A 9 9.64 8.27 -58.14
CA THR A 9 8.80 7.09 -57.84
C THR A 9 8.38 7.05 -56.37
N LEU A 10 9.29 7.37 -55.44
CA LEU A 10 8.96 7.48 -54.01
C LEU A 10 7.95 8.61 -53.73
N LYS A 11 8.07 9.77 -54.40
CA LYS A 11 7.07 10.86 -54.29
C LYS A 11 5.69 10.41 -54.75
N HIS A 12 5.60 9.62 -55.83
CA HIS A 12 4.34 9.06 -56.31
C HIS A 12 3.74 8.03 -55.35
N VAL A 13 4.58 7.18 -54.74
CA VAL A 13 4.17 6.17 -53.75
C VAL A 13 3.74 6.78 -52.42
N LEU A 14 4.33 7.91 -52.02
CA LEU A 14 4.08 8.60 -50.75
C LEU A 14 3.10 9.77 -50.87
N THR A 15 2.34 9.85 -51.96
CA THR A 15 1.31 10.90 -52.10
C THR A 15 0.23 10.75 -51.02
N ARG A 16 -0.25 11.90 -50.50
CA ARG A 16 -1.36 11.95 -49.51
C ARG A 16 -2.57 11.12 -49.95
N ARG A 17 -2.90 11.13 -51.24
CA ARG A 17 -4.01 10.35 -51.82
C ARG A 17 -3.78 8.84 -51.70
N GLN A 18 -2.57 8.35 -51.97
CA GLN A 18 -2.25 6.93 -51.85
C GLN A 18 -2.18 6.49 -50.40
N LEU A 19 -1.66 7.34 -49.51
CA LEU A 19 -1.68 7.11 -48.06
C LEU A 19 -3.11 6.95 -47.55
N LEU A 20 -4.01 7.87 -47.90
CA LEU A 20 -5.42 7.79 -47.48
C LEU A 20 -6.14 6.59 -48.10
N ARG A 21 -5.86 6.26 -49.37
CA ARG A 21 -6.45 5.08 -50.04
C ARG A 21 -6.02 3.75 -49.42
N ARG A 22 -4.76 3.62 -49.00
CA ARG A 22 -4.22 2.38 -48.43
C ARG A 22 -4.46 2.29 -46.92
N GLY A 23 -4.36 3.41 -46.21
CA GLY A 23 -4.52 3.48 -44.75
C GLY A 23 -5.97 3.34 -44.28
N SER A 24 -6.96 3.77 -45.08
CA SER A 24 -8.38 3.66 -44.71
C SER A 24 -8.84 2.22 -44.49
N ALA A 25 -8.34 1.28 -45.30
CA ALA A 25 -8.62 -0.15 -45.15
C ALA A 25 -8.10 -0.71 -43.81
N GLY A 26 -6.91 -0.27 -43.37
CA GLY A 26 -6.34 -0.66 -42.08
C GLY A 26 -7.17 -0.17 -40.89
N ILE A 27 -7.52 1.11 -40.89
CA ILE A 27 -8.35 1.71 -39.82
C ILE A 27 -9.74 1.04 -39.77
N GLY A 28 -10.34 0.77 -40.93
CA GLY A 28 -11.63 0.07 -41.00
C GLY A 28 -11.56 -1.35 -40.43
N SER A 29 -10.48 -2.09 -40.69
CA SER A 29 -10.31 -3.44 -40.14
C SER A 29 -10.13 -3.45 -38.61
N LEU A 30 -9.46 -2.44 -38.04
CA LEU A 30 -9.34 -2.28 -36.59
C LEU A 30 -10.69 -1.96 -35.95
N ALA A 31 -11.47 -1.06 -36.57
CA ALA A 31 -12.82 -0.74 -36.10
C ALA A 31 -13.75 -1.96 -36.16
N LEU A 32 -13.70 -2.72 -37.26
CA LEU A 32 -14.47 -3.96 -37.42
C LEU A 32 -14.05 -5.02 -36.40
N GLY A 33 -12.75 -5.19 -36.14
CA GLY A 33 -12.23 -6.08 -35.10
C GLY A 33 -12.74 -5.69 -33.70
N SER A 34 -12.80 -4.39 -33.40
CA SER A 34 -13.36 -3.88 -32.14
C SER A 34 -14.86 -4.13 -32.01
N MET A 35 -15.62 -4.11 -33.11
CA MET A 35 -17.06 -4.39 -33.09
C MET A 35 -17.38 -5.88 -33.05
N LEU A 36 -16.64 -6.70 -33.79
CA LEU A 36 -16.94 -8.13 -33.93
C LEU A 36 -16.53 -8.93 -32.69
N ALA A 37 -15.51 -8.48 -31.97
CA ALA A 37 -14.98 -9.21 -30.83
C ALA A 37 -14.55 -8.31 -29.66
N PRO A 38 -15.48 -7.51 -29.08
CA PRO A 38 -15.17 -6.63 -27.94
C PRO A 38 -14.65 -7.40 -26.72
N ASN A 39 -14.90 -8.72 -26.67
CA ASN A 39 -14.49 -9.62 -25.59
C ASN A 39 -13.52 -10.72 -26.05
N ALA A 40 -12.96 -10.69 -27.27
CA ALA A 40 -12.06 -11.78 -27.73
C ALA A 40 -10.80 -11.94 -26.87
N PHE A 41 -10.28 -10.83 -26.32
CA PHE A 41 -9.14 -10.84 -25.39
C PHE A 41 -9.57 -10.81 -23.93
N ALA A 42 -10.87 -10.89 -23.65
CA ALA A 42 -11.35 -11.04 -22.29
C ALA A 42 -11.14 -12.51 -21.87
N ALA A 43 -9.89 -12.84 -21.53
CA ALA A 43 -9.66 -13.79 -20.46
C ALA A 43 -10.25 -13.16 -19.18
N LYS A 44 -11.59 -13.23 -19.06
CA LYS A 44 -12.23 -13.23 -17.76
C LYS A 44 -11.70 -14.50 -17.12
N VAL A 45 -10.54 -14.39 -16.47
CA VAL A 45 -10.33 -15.10 -15.22
C VAL A 45 -11.61 -14.78 -14.46
N ALA A 46 -12.51 -15.75 -14.43
CA ALA A 46 -13.69 -15.70 -13.61
C ALA A 46 -13.15 -15.63 -12.19
N ALA A 47 -12.76 -14.42 -11.77
CA ALA A 47 -12.64 -14.08 -10.38
C ALA A 47 -14.01 -14.49 -9.86
N ASN A 48 -14.02 -15.56 -9.06
CA ASN A 48 -15.15 -16.04 -8.29
C ASN A 48 -15.67 -14.87 -7.44
N ARG A 49 -16.37 -13.94 -8.10
CA ARG A 49 -17.05 -12.85 -7.47
C ARG A 49 -18.31 -13.50 -6.95
N THR A 50 -18.25 -13.84 -5.68
CA THR A 50 -19.43 -14.06 -4.86
C THR A 50 -20.51 -13.06 -5.27
N HIS A 51 -21.78 -13.48 -5.34
CA HIS A 51 -22.90 -12.63 -5.78
C HIS A 51 -22.98 -11.28 -5.02
N PHE A 52 -22.34 -11.19 -3.85
CA PHE A 52 -22.16 -9.97 -3.08
C PHE A 52 -20.69 -9.67 -2.85
N ALA A 53 -20.35 -8.38 -2.75
CA ALA A 53 -19.03 -7.95 -2.31
C ALA A 53 -18.77 -8.45 -0.87
N PRO A 54 -17.61 -9.08 -0.59
CA PRO A 54 -17.29 -9.52 0.76
C PRO A 54 -17.20 -8.32 1.70
N LYS A 55 -17.88 -8.40 2.86
CA LYS A 55 -17.79 -7.40 3.93
C LYS A 55 -16.78 -7.87 4.97
N ALA A 56 -15.72 -7.10 5.20
CA ALA A 56 -14.78 -7.37 6.29
C ALA A 56 -15.48 -7.16 7.64
N LYS A 57 -15.92 -8.25 8.29
CA LYS A 57 -16.66 -8.19 9.57
C LYS A 57 -15.75 -8.11 10.79
N ARG A 58 -14.50 -8.57 10.67
CA ARG A 58 -13.53 -8.64 11.77
C ARG A 58 -12.15 -8.33 11.23
N ILE A 59 -11.42 -7.49 11.97
CA ILE A 59 -10.03 -7.11 11.68
C ILE A 59 -9.20 -7.59 12.87
N ILE A 60 -8.20 -8.42 12.64
CA ILE A 60 -7.19 -8.77 13.64
C ILE A 60 -6.03 -7.81 13.44
N PHE A 61 -5.84 -6.88 14.37
CA PHE A 61 -4.73 -5.94 14.35
C PHE A 61 -3.69 -6.39 15.37
N LEU A 62 -2.51 -6.78 14.89
CA LEU A 62 -1.41 -7.26 15.73
C LEU A 62 -0.40 -6.13 15.89
N PHE A 63 -0.33 -5.55 17.08
CA PHE A 63 0.82 -4.72 17.46
C PHE A 63 1.91 -5.62 18.00
N MET A 64 2.98 -5.78 17.23
CA MET A 64 4.22 -6.38 17.71
C MET A 64 4.99 -5.29 18.46
N ASN A 65 4.85 -5.26 19.79
CA ASN A 65 5.71 -4.43 20.65
C ASN A 65 7.17 -4.87 20.45
N GLY A 66 8.06 -3.94 20.14
CA GLY A 66 9.50 -4.19 20.09
C GLY A 66 10.25 -3.55 18.92
N ALA A 67 9.57 -3.07 17.88
CA ALA A 67 10.22 -2.31 16.81
C ALA A 67 10.02 -0.80 17.04
N PRO A 68 11.09 0.02 16.93
CA PRO A 68 10.94 1.47 16.96
C PRO A 68 10.01 1.90 15.83
N SER A 69 9.16 2.90 16.09
CA SER A 69 8.29 3.43 15.05
C SER A 69 9.14 3.94 13.87
N GLN A 70 8.64 3.87 12.64
CA GLN A 70 9.39 4.39 11.47
C GLN A 70 9.86 5.84 11.68
N GLN A 71 9.08 6.62 12.44
CA GLN A 71 9.36 8.02 12.76
C GLN A 71 10.49 8.17 13.80
N ASP A 72 10.77 7.15 14.61
CA ASP A 72 11.77 7.19 15.68
C ASP A 72 13.16 6.69 15.25
N LEU A 73 13.32 6.12 14.05
CA LEU A 73 14.61 5.53 13.63
C LEU A 73 15.74 6.55 13.43
N PHE A 74 15.42 7.79 13.05
CA PHE A 74 16.43 8.78 12.64
C PHE A 74 16.53 9.99 13.57
N ASP A 75 15.79 10.00 14.66
CA ASP A 75 15.77 11.11 15.62
C ASP A 75 16.54 10.72 16.88
N TYR A 76 17.64 11.43 17.14
CA TYR A 76 18.48 11.17 18.31
C TYR A 76 17.80 11.72 19.57
N LYS A 77 17.45 10.81 20.48
CA LYS A 77 16.75 11.11 21.73
C LYS A 77 17.68 10.85 22.93
N PRO A 78 18.56 11.80 23.34
CA PRO A 78 19.54 11.59 24.41
C PRO A 78 18.90 11.24 25.76
N LYS A 79 17.70 11.77 26.02
CA LYS A 79 16.93 11.42 27.24
C LYS A 79 16.52 9.95 27.29
N LEU A 80 16.47 9.25 26.16
CA LEU A 80 16.09 7.84 26.13
C LEU A 80 17.13 6.96 26.82
N ASP A 81 18.42 7.32 26.71
CA ASP A 81 19.51 6.63 27.39
C ASP A 81 19.41 6.80 28.92
N GLU A 82 19.06 8.02 29.38
CA GLU A 82 18.86 8.32 30.81
C GLU A 82 17.62 7.65 31.42
N LEU A 83 16.61 7.41 30.58
CA LEU A 83 15.33 6.82 30.98
C LEU A 83 15.28 5.30 30.73
N HIS A 84 16.33 4.73 30.13
CA HIS A 84 16.39 3.31 29.81
C HIS A 84 16.32 2.46 31.08
N GLY A 85 15.37 1.52 31.12
CA GLY A 85 15.16 0.62 32.27
C GLY A 85 14.41 1.23 33.46
N LYS A 86 13.94 2.49 33.39
CA LYS A 86 13.05 3.05 34.42
C LYS A 86 11.63 2.52 34.26
N GLU A 87 10.98 2.20 35.38
CA GLU A 87 9.59 1.74 35.33
C GLU A 87 8.64 2.83 34.83
N LEU A 88 7.72 2.44 33.95
CA LEU A 88 6.73 3.35 33.38
C LEU A 88 5.61 3.68 34.38
N PHE A 89 5.19 2.68 35.17
CA PHE A 89 4.05 2.79 36.08
C PHE A 89 4.51 3.09 37.51
N LYS A 90 3.72 3.90 38.21
CA LYS A 90 3.85 4.03 39.65
C LYS A 90 3.37 2.75 40.34
N SER A 91 4.11 2.29 41.32
CA SER A 91 3.68 1.22 42.22
C SER A 91 2.64 1.77 43.21
N TYR A 92 1.62 0.98 43.52
CA TYR A 92 0.64 1.32 44.55
C TYR A 92 0.99 0.58 45.84
N ASP A 93 1.16 1.31 46.94
CA ASP A 93 1.32 0.73 48.26
C ASP A 93 -0.06 0.59 48.94
N PRO A 94 -0.53 -0.66 49.16
CA PRO A 94 -1.83 -0.90 49.77
C PRO A 94 -1.92 -0.55 51.25
N GLU A 95 -0.81 -0.42 51.98
CA GLU A 95 -0.83 -0.08 53.41
C GLU A 95 -0.94 1.44 53.63
N SER A 96 -0.26 2.22 52.79
CA SER A 96 -0.27 3.69 52.87
C SER A 96 -1.28 4.36 51.95
N GLU A 97 -1.98 3.59 51.11
CA GLU A 97 -2.94 4.03 50.10
C GLU A 97 -2.39 5.10 49.14
N LYS A 98 -1.07 5.06 48.88
CA LYS A 98 -0.37 6.05 48.05
C LYS A 98 0.36 5.39 46.90
N TRP A 99 0.51 6.17 45.83
CA TRP A 99 1.38 5.82 44.70
C TRP A 99 2.82 6.21 45.00
N SER A 100 3.78 5.42 44.50
CA SER A 100 5.20 5.78 44.56
C SER A 100 5.50 7.04 43.76
N ASP A 101 6.49 7.82 44.22
CA ASP A 101 7.00 8.98 43.49
C ASP A 101 7.81 8.55 42.25
N GLU A 102 8.29 7.31 42.24
CA GLU A 102 8.97 6.69 41.10
C GLU A 102 7.94 6.12 40.12
N GLY A 103 8.04 6.53 38.85
CA GLY A 103 7.14 6.15 37.76
C GLY A 103 6.44 7.34 37.10
N PHE A 104 6.08 7.20 35.82
CA PHE A 104 5.52 8.30 35.02
C PHE A 104 3.99 8.33 35.00
N ILE A 105 3.35 7.17 35.10
CA ILE A 105 1.91 7.01 34.85
C ILE A 105 1.26 6.19 35.98
N GLU A 106 0.13 6.69 36.51
CA GLU A 106 -0.73 5.92 37.41
C GLU A 106 -1.44 4.81 36.64
N LYS A 107 -1.44 3.60 37.19
CA LYS A 107 -1.93 2.44 36.48
C LYS A 107 -3.46 2.39 36.48
N THR A 108 -4.09 2.87 35.40
CA THR A 108 -5.55 2.84 35.20
C THR A 108 -6.07 1.58 34.49
N GLN A 109 -5.18 0.77 33.93
CA GLN A 109 -5.54 -0.43 33.16
C GLN A 109 -5.75 -1.65 34.07
N ARG A 110 -6.83 -2.41 33.83
CA ARG A 110 -7.13 -3.66 34.54
C ARG A 110 -6.04 -4.71 34.27
N LEU A 111 -5.35 -5.12 35.33
CA LEU A 111 -4.46 -6.27 35.33
C LEU A 111 -5.27 -7.52 34.96
N THR A 112 -4.92 -8.16 33.85
CA THR A 112 -5.49 -9.45 33.45
C THR A 112 -4.52 -10.56 33.85
N GLY A 113 -5.01 -11.80 33.95
CA GLY A 113 -4.25 -12.90 34.60
C GLY A 113 -2.86 -13.18 34.04
N MET A 114 -2.56 -12.75 32.79
CA MET A 114 -1.25 -12.91 32.18
C MET A 114 -0.20 -11.88 32.64
N THR A 115 -0.62 -10.75 33.23
CA THR A 115 0.28 -9.66 33.65
C THR A 115 0.23 -9.39 35.15
N SER A 116 -0.66 -10.05 35.91
CA SER A 116 -0.81 -9.83 37.35
C SER A 116 0.36 -10.31 38.21
N GLY A 117 1.21 -11.22 37.69
CA GLY A 117 2.35 -11.78 38.42
C GLY A 117 3.72 -11.33 37.91
N GLN A 118 3.79 -10.36 36.99
CA GLN A 118 5.05 -9.87 36.47
C GLN A 118 5.69 -8.89 37.45
N LYS A 119 6.98 -9.09 37.76
CA LYS A 119 7.76 -8.19 38.63
C LYS A 119 7.95 -6.80 38.03
N ALA A 120 7.98 -6.72 36.70
CA ALA A 120 8.07 -5.49 35.93
C ALA A 120 7.16 -5.61 34.71
N PHE A 121 6.52 -4.51 34.32
CA PHE A 121 5.70 -4.45 33.12
C PHE A 121 6.59 -4.19 31.90
N PRO A 122 6.31 -4.84 30.75
CA PRO A 122 7.03 -4.58 29.51
C PRO A 122 6.81 -3.15 28.99
#